data_AF-A0A7X9I4K0-F1
#
_entry.id   AF-A0A7X9I4K0-F1
#
_cell.length_a   1.000
_cell.length_b   1.000
_cell.length_c   1.000
_cell.angle_alpha   90.00
_cell.angle_beta   90.00
_cell.angle_gamma   90.00
#
_symmetry.space_group_name_H-M   'P 1'
#
loop_
_entity.id
_entity.type
_entity.pdbx_description
1 polymer ?
#
loop_
_entity_poly.entity_id
_entity_poly.type
_entity_poly.pdbx_seq_one_letter_code
_entity_poly.pdbx_strand_id
1 'polypeptide(L)' 'NRQQETNLPGVYAAGDCTGAPYQVAKSVGEGQVAGLNASRYVSRLK' A
#
# COMPACT_ATOMS: atom_id res chain seq x y z
N ASN A 1 5.85 -0.61 5.33
CA ASN A 1 7.14 -1.09 4.72
C ASN A 1 7.13 -0.76 3.22
N ARG A 2 8.14 -1.16 2.40
CA ARG A 2 8.13 -0.84 0.94
C ARG A 2 6.98 -1.49 0.15
N GLN A 3 6.27 -2.46 0.72
CA GLN A 3 5.10 -3.12 0.13
C GLN A 3 3.77 -2.47 0.55
N GLN A 4 3.83 -1.41 1.35
CA GLN A 4 2.66 -0.72 1.92
C GLN A 4 1.79 -1.56 2.84
N GLU A 5 2.36 -2.61 3.43
CA GLU A 5 1.69 -3.41 4.45
C GLU A 5 1.70 -2.67 5.79
N THR A 6 0.60 -2.82 6.53
CA THR A 6 0.48 -2.42 7.93
C THR A 6 0.85 -3.59 8.85
N ASN A 7 0.67 -3.43 10.17
CA ASN A 7 0.79 -4.52 11.13
C ASN A 7 -0.39 -5.51 11.10
N LEU A 8 -1.48 -5.18 10.39
CA LEU A 8 -2.63 -6.06 10.22
C LEU A 8 -2.55 -6.78 8.86
N PRO A 9 -2.55 -8.13 8.82
CA PRO A 9 -2.52 -8.88 7.57
C PRO A 9 -3.67 -8.50 6.64
N GLY A 10 -3.35 -8.29 5.36
CA GLY A 10 -4.34 -7.89 4.35
C GLY A 10 -4.74 -6.41 4.38
N VAL A 11 -4.23 -5.61 5.33
CA VAL A 11 -4.48 -4.17 5.42
C VAL A 11 -3.26 -3.38 4.94
N TYR A 12 -3.51 -2.46 4.00
CA TYR A 12 -2.49 -1.64 3.34
C TYR A 12 -2.80 -0.15 3.51
N ALA A 13 -1.77 0.69 3.51
CA ALA A 13 -1.89 2.14 3.62
C ALA A 13 -1.02 2.85 2.57
N ALA A 14 -1.50 3.95 2.00
CA ALA A 14 -0.78 4.72 0.97
C ALA A 14 -1.10 6.21 1.10
N GLY A 15 -0.20 7.07 0.62
CA GLY A 15 -0.37 8.52 0.65
C GLY A 15 0.10 9.15 1.95
N ASP A 16 -0.40 10.33 2.28
CA ASP A 16 0.16 11.15 3.37
C ASP A 16 0.10 10.48 4.75
N CYS A 17 -0.82 9.53 4.94
CA CYS A 17 -0.91 8.74 6.18
C CYS A 17 0.28 7.77 6.37
N THR A 18 1.12 7.55 5.35
CA THR A 18 2.30 6.68 5.41
C THR A 18 3.60 7.43 5.68
N GLY A 19 3.55 8.77 5.69
CA GLY A 19 4.70 9.64 5.95
C GLY A 19 5.10 10.53 4.77
N ALA A 20 6.08 11.39 5.02
CA ALA A 20 6.61 12.36 4.06
C ALA A 20 7.36 11.70 2.87
N PRO A 21 7.55 12.39 1.74
CA PRO A 21 7.06 13.73 1.41
C PRO A 21 5.57 13.75 1.02
N TYR A 22 4.86 14.84 1.33
CA TYR A 22 3.43 15.00 1.03
C TYR A 22 3.25 15.49 -0.40
N GLN A 23 3.40 14.58 -1.35
CA GLN A 23 3.37 14.86 -2.77
C GLN A 23 2.42 13.90 -3.48
N VAL A 24 1.61 14.45 -4.39
CA VAL A 24 0.63 13.68 -5.17
C VAL A 24 1.29 12.51 -5.90
N ALA A 25 2.44 12.74 -6.55
CA ALA A 25 3.14 11.69 -7.28
C ALA A 25 3.60 10.53 -6.39
N LYS A 26 4.08 10.82 -5.17
CA LYS A 26 4.40 9.79 -4.17
C LYS A 26 3.13 9.02 -3.81
N SER A 27 2.07 9.71 -3.42
CA SER A 27 0.80 9.11 -2.99
C SER A 27 0.22 8.17 -4.06
N VAL A 28 0.31 8.56 -5.34
CA VAL A 28 -0.11 7.72 -6.47
C VAL A 28 0.76 6.47 -6.59
N GLY A 29 2.09 6.60 -6.53
CA GLY A 29 3.00 5.46 -6.60
C GLY A 29 2.81 4.48 -5.43
N GLU A 30 2.60 4.99 -4.23
CA GLU A 30 2.29 4.16 -3.06
C GLU A 30 0.94 3.46 -3.20
N GLY A 31 -0.07 4.14 -3.73
CA GLY A 31 -1.38 3.55 -4.01
C GLY A 31 -1.30 2.40 -5.01
N GLN A 32 -0.48 2.54 -6.06
CA GLN A 32 -0.22 1.47 -7.03
C GLN A 32 0.41 0.24 -6.35
N VAL A 33 1.40 0.45 -5.48
CA VAL A 33 2.05 -0.64 -4.73
C VAL A 33 1.08 -1.32 -3.76
N ALA A 34 0.31 -0.54 -2.99
CA ALA A 34 -0.69 -1.05 -2.06
C ALA A 34 -1.76 -1.89 -2.77
N GLY A 35 -2.32 -1.37 -3.87
CA GLY A 35 -3.35 -2.07 -4.65
C GLY A 35 -2.84 -3.39 -5.24
N LEU A 36 -1.63 -3.41 -5.80
CA LEU A 36 -1.04 -4.63 -6.36
C LEU A 36 -0.79 -5.69 -5.29
N ASN A 37 -0.30 -5.29 -4.10
CA ASN A 37 -0.06 -6.23 -3.02
C ASN A 37 -1.35 -6.73 -2.38
N ALA A 38 -2.37 -5.88 -2.23
CA ALA A 38 -3.70 -6.29 -1.80
C ALA A 38 -4.33 -7.32 -2.75
N SER A 39 -4.23 -7.10 -4.07
CA SER A 39 -4.70 -8.06 -5.08
C SER A 39 -3.98 -9.42 -4.97
N ARG A 40 -2.65 -9.40 -4.78
CA ARG A 40 -1.85 -10.61 -4.57
C ARG A 40 -2.22 -11.34 -3.28
N TYR A 41 -2.50 -10.62 -2.20
CA TYR A 41 -2.92 -11.20 -0.93
C TYR A 41 -4.23 -11.99 -1.10
N VAL A 42 -5.26 -11.37 -1.67
CA VAL A 42 -6.56 -12.02 -1.91
C VAL A 42 -6.40 -13.22 -2.87
N SER A 43 -5.55 -13.11 -3.88
CA SER A 43 -5.30 -14.20 -4.83
C SER A 43 -4.69 -15.44 -4.18
N ARG A 44 -3.92 -15.29 -3.10
CA ARG A 44 -3.30 -16.41 -2.35
C ARG A 44 -4.21 -17.04 -1.30
N LEU A 45 -5.35 -16.41 -1.00
CA LEU A 45 -6.34 -16.95 -0.07
C LEU A 45 -7.34 -17.92 -0.74
N LYS A 46 -7.32 -17.99 -2.08
CA LYS A 46 -8.01 -19.02 -2.86
C LYS A 46 -7.20 -20.30 -2.86
#